data_AF-A0A0R2QKT3-F1
#
_entry.id   AF-A0A0R2QKT3-F1
#
_cell.length_a   1.000
_cell.length_b   1.000
_cell.length_c   1.000
_cell.angle_alpha   90.00
_cell.angle_beta   90.00
_cell.angle_gamma   90.00
#
_symmetry.space_group_name_H-M   'P 1'
#
loop_
_entity.id
_entity.type
_entity.pdbx_description
1 polymer ?
#
loop_
_entity_poly.entity_id
_entity_poly.type
_entity_poly.pdbx_seq_one_letter_code
_entity_poly.pdbx_strand_id
1 'polypeptide(L)'
;MSNELLVIFYIFATLAVAYLWFYPKVIGNNVKLMSWMDVLITGIPVAISAFLFWNEDPSFRFVFFDTNWFFFTVLAMAVIELPIFLLYLRARGLSQQYWAMFRGQMSGSDAAWASASSKSVERQLDDTKWDGLRTRGAKQFLLWGSNIVILFGTGFLIGVGENSWAAYSLIHILLIFVFWFLLRISVRLIADAPDDALDEMMVAQRNRSYLVSFRWFTALAFTAITALMVYAIFTDAQPGSDGFNYVIELTWPQVQAIFWMFASYAFMLPSMAMISLELNRAKASG
;
A
#
# COMPACT_ATOMS: atom_id res chain seq x y z
N MET A 1 31.19 18.25 -18.50
CA MET A 1 30.50 18.58 -17.23
C MET A 1 30.28 17.28 -16.48
N SER A 2 30.38 17.25 -15.15
CA SER A 2 30.02 16.04 -14.40
C SER A 2 28.51 15.78 -14.53
N ASN A 3 28.08 14.52 -14.54
CA ASN A 3 26.67 14.16 -14.74
C ASN A 3 25.78 14.79 -13.65
N GLU A 4 26.30 14.95 -12.43
CA GLU A 4 25.66 15.60 -11.29
C GLU A 4 25.33 17.07 -11.57
N LEU A 5 26.28 17.82 -12.16
CA LEU A 5 26.09 19.22 -12.49
C LEU A 5 25.03 19.41 -13.58
N LEU A 6 24.95 18.47 -14.51
CA LEU A 6 23.91 18.46 -15.54
C LEU A 6 22.53 18.25 -14.90
N VAL A 7 22.41 17.29 -13.98
CA VAL A 7 21.17 17.04 -13.22
C VAL A 7 20.71 18.28 -12.45
N ILE A 8 21.64 18.87 -11.70
CA ILE A 8 21.37 20.06 -10.91
C ILE A 8 20.94 21.23 -11.81
N PHE A 9 21.56 21.39 -12.98
CA PHE A 9 21.25 22.48 -13.91
C PHE A 9 19.80 22.47 -14.38
N TYR A 10 19.28 21.33 -14.87
CA TYR A 10 17.89 21.29 -15.32
C TYR A 10 16.90 21.31 -14.15
N ILE A 11 17.27 20.81 -12.95
CA ILE A 11 16.44 21.00 -11.74
C ILE A 11 16.27 22.49 -11.47
N PHE A 12 17.36 23.26 -11.47
CA PHE A 12 17.28 24.72 -11.31
C PHE A 12 16.48 25.40 -12.41
N ALA A 13 16.64 24.98 -13.67
CA ALA A 13 15.88 25.53 -14.79
C ALA A 13 14.38 25.27 -14.63
N THR A 14 13.99 24.04 -14.27
CA THR A 14 12.59 23.67 -14.02
C THR A 14 12.01 24.44 -12.84
N LEU A 15 12.74 24.52 -11.72
CA LEU A 15 12.29 25.27 -10.53
C LEU A 15 12.18 26.78 -10.79
N ALA A 16 13.09 27.35 -11.58
CA ALA A 16 13.02 28.76 -11.96
C ALA A 16 11.75 29.05 -12.77
N VAL A 17 11.44 28.23 -13.78
CA VAL A 17 10.22 28.36 -14.58
C VAL A 17 8.97 28.14 -13.72
N ALA A 18 9.01 27.14 -12.85
CA ALA A 18 7.92 26.81 -11.95
C ALA A 18 7.59 27.98 -11.01
N TYR A 19 8.55 28.41 -10.18
CA TYR A 19 8.30 29.36 -9.09
C TYR A 19 8.23 30.83 -9.54
N LEU A 20 8.92 31.20 -10.64
CA LEU A 20 8.89 32.59 -11.12
C LEU A 20 7.71 32.87 -12.07
N TRP A 21 7.24 31.87 -12.82
CA TRP A 21 6.22 32.09 -13.86
C TRP A 21 4.97 31.24 -13.68
N PHE A 22 5.11 29.92 -13.52
CA PHE A 22 3.97 29.01 -13.51
C PHE A 22 3.12 29.13 -12.23
N TYR A 23 3.75 29.01 -11.05
CA TYR A 23 3.08 29.12 -9.75
C TYR A 23 2.35 30.47 -9.56
N PRO A 24 2.98 31.64 -9.81
CA PRO A 24 2.32 32.93 -9.66
C PRO A 24 1.16 33.16 -10.62
N LYS A 25 1.26 32.65 -11.87
CA LYS A 25 0.33 32.98 -12.95
C LYS A 25 -0.85 32.01 -13.06
N VAL A 26 -0.63 30.72 -12.75
CA VAL A 26 -1.61 29.65 -12.97
C VAL A 26 -2.28 29.19 -11.67
N ILE A 27 -1.53 29.12 -10.57
CA ILE A 27 -2.00 28.46 -9.34
C ILE A 27 -2.63 29.46 -8.36
N GLY A 28 -2.12 30.69 -8.31
CA GLY A 28 -2.67 31.76 -7.48
C GLY A 28 -2.76 31.35 -6.00
N ASN A 29 -3.96 31.40 -5.43
CA ASN A 29 -4.21 31.04 -4.02
C ASN A 29 -4.78 29.62 -3.84
N ASN A 30 -4.85 28.80 -4.88
CA ASN A 30 -5.43 27.46 -4.79
C ASN A 30 -4.39 26.43 -4.33
N VAL A 31 -4.36 26.17 -3.02
CA VAL A 31 -3.43 25.23 -2.37
C VAL A 31 -3.57 23.79 -2.87
N LYS A 32 -4.78 23.36 -3.25
CA LYS A 32 -5.01 21.98 -3.73
C LYS A 32 -4.47 21.78 -5.14
N LEU A 33 -4.63 22.78 -6.01
CA LEU A 33 -4.01 22.76 -7.33
C LEU A 33 -2.49 22.85 -7.20
N MET A 34 -1.99 23.65 -6.25
CA MET A 34 -0.56 23.76 -5.96
C MET A 34 0.08 22.41 -5.64
N SER A 35 -0.50 21.63 -4.73
CA SER A 35 0.06 20.32 -4.34
C SER A 35 0.07 19.30 -5.49
N TRP A 36 -0.94 19.32 -6.37
CA TRP A 36 -0.97 18.43 -7.53
C TRP A 36 0.03 18.85 -8.61
N MET A 37 0.21 20.16 -8.81
CA MET A 37 1.19 20.67 -9.76
C MET A 37 2.61 20.44 -9.28
N ASP A 38 2.86 20.46 -7.97
CA ASP A 38 4.15 20.14 -7.37
C ASP A 38 4.60 18.73 -7.78
N VAL A 39 3.74 17.72 -7.60
CA VAL A 39 4.01 16.33 -8.04
C VAL A 39 4.31 16.24 -9.55
N LEU A 40 3.59 16.99 -10.38
CA LEU A 40 3.82 16.99 -11.83
C LEU A 40 5.14 17.68 -12.21
N ILE A 41 5.47 18.79 -11.57
CA ILE A 41 6.69 19.55 -11.80
C ILE A 41 7.91 18.74 -11.34
N THR A 42 7.80 18.04 -10.21
CA THR A 42 8.78 17.06 -9.74
C THR A 42 8.98 15.93 -10.76
N GLY A 43 7.92 15.53 -11.47
CA GLY A 43 8.00 14.50 -12.51
C GLY A 43 8.84 14.91 -13.73
N ILE A 44 8.98 16.20 -14.03
CA ILE A 44 9.66 16.68 -15.25
C ILE A 44 11.17 16.38 -15.21
N PRO A 45 11.94 16.78 -14.17
CA PRO A 45 13.36 16.45 -14.08
C PRO A 45 13.64 14.95 -13.96
N VAL A 46 12.74 14.19 -13.33
CA VAL A 46 12.84 12.73 -13.26
C VAL A 46 12.66 12.12 -14.65
N ALA A 47 11.70 12.60 -15.45
CA ALA A 47 11.52 12.15 -16.84
C ALA A 47 12.71 12.51 -17.73
N ILE A 48 13.31 13.70 -17.54
CA ILE A 48 14.54 14.10 -18.24
C ILE A 48 15.71 13.19 -17.84
N SER A 49 15.84 12.88 -16.54
CA SER A 49 16.86 11.95 -16.05
C SER A 49 16.67 10.55 -16.63
N ALA A 50 15.42 10.07 -16.67
CA ALA A 50 15.08 8.80 -17.27
C ALA A 50 15.48 8.78 -18.73
N PHE A 51 15.15 9.81 -19.51
CA PHE A 51 15.51 9.87 -20.93
C PHE A 51 17.02 9.88 -21.17
N LEU A 52 17.79 10.58 -20.33
CA LEU A 52 19.23 10.76 -20.51
C LEU A 52 20.06 9.58 -19.99
N PHE A 53 19.63 8.93 -18.91
CA PHE A 53 20.42 7.92 -18.18
C PHE A 53 19.72 6.55 -18.11
N TRP A 54 18.77 6.26 -19.02
CA TRP A 54 18.08 4.96 -19.03
C TRP A 54 19.01 3.79 -19.39
N ASN A 55 19.93 4.03 -20.34
CA ASN A 55 20.72 2.97 -20.98
C ASN A 55 22.16 2.90 -20.45
N GLU A 56 22.59 3.96 -19.77
CA GLU A 56 23.87 4.03 -19.09
C GLU A 56 23.50 3.94 -17.61
N ASP A 57 24.13 3.08 -16.81
CA ASP A 57 23.94 3.04 -15.35
C ASP A 57 25.05 3.86 -14.65
N PRO A 58 25.12 5.21 -14.79
CA PRO A 58 26.15 5.98 -14.11
C PRO A 58 25.86 6.06 -12.61
N SER A 59 26.90 5.88 -11.81
CA SER A 59 26.88 6.13 -10.37
C SER A 59 26.95 7.62 -10.09
N PHE A 60 25.98 8.16 -9.35
CA PHE A 60 25.96 9.56 -8.90
C PHE A 60 26.34 9.65 -7.43
N ARG A 61 27.34 10.46 -7.11
CA ARG A 61 27.72 10.69 -5.72
C ARG A 61 26.88 11.79 -5.10
N PHE A 62 25.94 11.40 -4.23
CA PHE A 62 25.34 12.34 -3.29
C PHE A 62 26.31 12.57 -2.12
N VAL A 63 26.23 13.73 -1.43
CA VAL A 63 27.24 14.28 -0.50
C VAL A 63 28.09 13.24 0.29
N PHE A 64 27.48 12.15 0.78
CA PHE A 64 28.16 11.08 1.53
C PHE A 64 28.02 9.65 0.97
N PHE A 65 27.25 9.42 -0.10
CA PHE A 65 26.95 8.07 -0.61
C PHE A 65 26.63 8.06 -2.11
N ASP A 66 26.87 6.94 -2.76
CA ASP A 66 26.59 6.76 -4.18
C ASP A 66 25.15 6.30 -4.41
N THR A 67 24.53 6.81 -5.46
CA THR A 67 23.11 6.66 -5.79
C THR A 67 22.92 6.45 -7.29
N ASN A 68 21.77 5.88 -7.67
CA ASN A 68 21.33 5.83 -9.06
C ASN A 68 20.75 7.20 -9.48
N TRP A 69 20.74 7.50 -10.80
CA TRP A 69 20.17 8.71 -11.39
C TRP A 69 18.78 9.06 -10.83
N PHE A 70 17.92 8.05 -10.63
CA PHE A 70 16.57 8.26 -10.12
C PHE A 70 16.58 8.86 -8.70
N PHE A 71 17.29 8.20 -7.79
CA PHE A 71 17.38 8.64 -6.39
C PHE A 71 18.15 9.95 -6.27
N PHE A 72 19.21 10.13 -7.06
CA PHE A 72 19.96 11.37 -7.10
C PHE A 72 19.06 12.56 -7.49
N THR A 73 18.29 12.43 -8.58
CA THR A 73 17.41 13.50 -9.06
C THR A 73 16.31 13.83 -8.05
N VAL A 74 15.66 12.82 -7.46
CA VAL A 74 14.61 13.02 -6.47
C VAL A 74 15.15 13.68 -5.20
N LEU A 75 16.29 13.22 -4.68
CA LEU A 75 16.90 13.79 -3.48
C LEU A 75 17.42 15.20 -3.71
N ALA A 76 18.14 15.44 -4.82
CA ALA A 76 18.65 16.75 -5.17
C ALA A 76 17.52 17.76 -5.34
N MET A 77 16.45 17.35 -6.02
CA MET A 77 15.26 18.18 -6.18
C MET A 77 14.61 18.47 -4.83
N ALA A 78 14.36 17.47 -3.98
CA ALA A 78 13.75 17.70 -2.67
C ALA A 78 14.58 18.67 -1.82
N VAL A 79 15.91 18.53 -1.81
CA VAL A 79 16.81 19.41 -1.04
C VAL A 79 16.78 20.86 -1.57
N ILE A 80 16.69 21.06 -2.89
CA ILE A 80 16.67 22.40 -3.50
C ILE A 80 15.27 23.02 -3.44
N GLU A 81 14.22 22.23 -3.65
CA GLU A 81 12.84 22.67 -3.76
C GLU A 81 12.22 23.02 -2.40
N LEU A 82 12.40 22.17 -1.38
CA LEU A 82 11.83 22.39 -0.05
C LEU A 82 12.09 23.80 0.52
N PRO A 83 13.31 24.35 0.52
CA PRO A 83 13.53 25.70 1.02
C PRO A 83 12.82 26.77 0.17
N ILE A 84 12.80 26.62 -1.16
CA ILE A 84 12.13 27.56 -2.07
C ILE A 84 10.62 27.53 -1.86
N PHE A 85 10.05 26.34 -1.72
CA PHE A 85 8.64 26.10 -1.46
C PHE A 85 8.19 26.70 -0.13
N LEU A 86 8.94 26.48 0.95
CA LEU A 86 8.64 27.05 2.26
C LEU A 86 8.71 28.58 2.26
N LEU A 87 9.70 29.16 1.56
CA LEU A 87 9.78 30.62 1.38
C LEU A 87 8.59 31.14 0.58
N TYR A 88 8.17 30.44 -0.48
CA TYR A 88 7.02 30.82 -1.29
C TYR A 88 5.71 30.80 -0.49
N LEU A 89 5.46 29.73 0.29
CA LEU A 89 4.28 29.63 1.15
C LEU A 89 4.23 30.74 2.19
N ARG A 90 5.38 31.10 2.77
CA ARG A 90 5.50 32.18 3.74
C ARG A 90 5.24 33.55 3.09
N ALA A 91 5.78 33.79 1.89
CA ALA A 91 5.60 35.05 1.17
C ALA A 91 4.14 35.29 0.74
N ARG A 92 3.39 34.22 0.47
CA ARG A 92 1.98 34.28 0.03
C ARG A 92 0.95 34.14 1.17
N GLY A 93 1.39 33.91 2.41
CA GLY A 93 0.49 33.67 3.55
C GLY A 93 -0.31 32.35 3.46
N LEU A 94 0.09 31.43 2.58
CA LEU A 94 -0.60 30.15 2.32
C LEU A 94 -0.16 29.04 3.30
N SER A 95 0.78 29.33 4.20
CA SER A 95 1.35 28.35 5.13
C SER A 95 0.29 27.68 6.01
N GLN A 96 -0.63 28.45 6.61
CA GLN A 96 -1.66 27.89 7.48
C GLN A 96 -2.61 26.95 6.72
N GLN A 97 -3.02 27.32 5.51
CA GLN A 97 -3.90 26.50 4.66
C GLN A 97 -3.20 25.24 4.17
N TYR A 98 -1.94 25.33 3.76
CA TYR A 98 -1.12 24.19 3.37
C TYR A 98 -0.90 23.21 4.53
N TRP A 99 -0.52 23.70 5.71
CA TRP A 99 -0.36 22.86 6.90
C TRP A 99 -1.70 22.32 7.41
N ALA A 100 -2.82 23.01 7.21
CA ALA A 100 -4.15 22.48 7.51
C ALA A 100 -4.56 21.38 6.53
N MET A 101 -4.21 21.47 5.25
CA MET A 101 -4.41 20.40 4.27
C MET A 101 -3.51 19.19 4.56
N PHE A 102 -2.22 19.43 4.77
CA PHE A 102 -1.26 18.40 5.11
C PHE A 102 -1.61 17.70 6.42
N ARG A 103 -2.02 18.47 7.44
CA ARG A 103 -2.60 17.90 8.65
C ARG A 103 -3.97 17.30 8.42
N GLY A 104 -4.85 17.77 7.54
CA GLY A 104 -6.10 17.07 7.24
C GLY A 104 -5.87 15.72 6.53
N GLN A 105 -4.75 15.62 5.82
CA GLN A 105 -4.29 14.42 5.12
C GLN A 105 -3.47 13.47 6.03
N MET A 106 -2.83 14.00 7.09
CA MET A 106 -2.08 13.24 8.11
C MET A 106 -2.81 13.02 9.45
N SER A 107 -3.73 13.91 9.83
CA SER A 107 -4.69 13.81 10.96
C SER A 107 -5.77 12.82 10.55
N GLY A 108 -5.32 11.63 10.20
CA GLY A 108 -6.11 10.44 10.24
C GLY A 108 -6.35 10.04 11.69
N SER A 109 -7.20 10.79 12.39
CA SER A 109 -8.13 10.12 13.31
C SER A 109 -9.01 9.14 12.52
N ASP A 110 -9.19 9.41 11.22
CA ASP A 110 -9.60 8.46 10.20
C ASP A 110 -8.39 8.13 9.32
N ALA A 111 -7.69 7.05 9.66
CA ALA A 111 -6.71 6.47 8.75
C ALA A 111 -7.42 6.16 7.43
N ALA A 112 -7.24 6.98 6.39
CA ALA A 112 -7.88 6.80 5.08
C ALA A 112 -7.51 5.48 4.38
N TRP A 113 -6.56 4.73 4.94
CA TRP A 113 -6.21 3.37 4.54
C TRP A 113 -6.90 2.28 5.40
N ALA A 114 -7.50 2.63 6.54
CA ALA A 114 -8.09 1.71 7.53
C ALA A 114 -9.58 1.98 7.85
N SER A 115 -10.11 3.20 7.70
CA SER A 115 -11.53 3.51 7.92
C SER A 115 -12.13 4.31 6.75
N ALA A 116 -13.35 3.98 6.37
CA ALA A 116 -14.11 4.73 5.37
C ALA A 116 -14.85 5.89 6.05
N SER A 117 -14.86 7.09 5.46
CA SER A 117 -15.62 8.21 6.03
C SER A 117 -17.12 7.86 6.15
N SER A 118 -17.80 8.31 7.20
CA SER A 118 -19.22 8.00 7.44
C SER A 118 -20.11 8.29 6.22
N LYS A 119 -19.92 9.45 5.58
CA LYS A 119 -20.60 9.84 4.34
C LYS A 119 -20.32 8.91 3.15
N SER A 120 -19.11 8.34 3.06
CA SER A 120 -18.78 7.38 2.00
C SER A 120 -19.41 6.01 2.23
N VAL A 121 -19.55 5.60 3.50
CA VAL A 121 -20.23 4.37 3.89
C VAL A 121 -21.72 4.50 3.59
N GLU A 122 -22.37 5.58 4.03
CA GLU A 122 -23.79 5.84 3.78
C GLU A 122 -24.11 5.81 2.27
N ARG A 123 -23.29 6.49 1.46
CA ARG A 123 -23.43 6.45 -0.01
C ARG A 123 -23.26 5.04 -0.59
N GLN A 124 -22.41 4.20 -0.01
CA GLN A 124 -22.22 2.82 -0.49
C GLN A 124 -23.28 1.85 0.00
N LEU A 125 -23.88 2.10 1.17
CA LEU A 125 -25.04 1.36 1.66
C LEU A 125 -26.21 1.49 0.68
N ASP A 126 -26.39 2.68 0.11
CA ASP A 126 -27.43 3.00 -0.87
C ASP A 126 -27.06 2.67 -2.32
N ASP A 127 -25.79 2.36 -2.61
CA ASP A 127 -25.33 2.07 -3.98
C ASP A 127 -25.76 0.66 -4.44
N THR A 128 -26.51 0.60 -5.54
CA THR A 128 -27.00 -0.64 -6.18
C THR A 128 -26.13 -1.11 -7.35
N LYS A 129 -25.15 -0.29 -7.80
CA LYS A 129 -24.29 -0.61 -8.97
C LYS A 129 -23.58 -1.95 -8.83
N TRP A 130 -23.25 -2.35 -7.61
CA TRP A 130 -22.46 -3.54 -7.31
C TRP A 130 -23.26 -4.73 -6.77
N ASP A 131 -24.58 -4.75 -6.96
CA ASP A 131 -25.44 -5.84 -6.46
C ASP A 131 -25.06 -7.22 -7.01
N GLY A 132 -24.45 -7.29 -8.21
CA GLY A 132 -23.93 -8.54 -8.76
C GLY A 132 -22.87 -9.23 -7.86
N LEU A 133 -22.01 -8.43 -7.19
CA LEU A 133 -20.99 -8.93 -6.26
C LEU A 133 -21.57 -9.35 -4.89
N ARG A 134 -22.85 -9.05 -4.65
CA ARG A 134 -23.55 -9.33 -3.38
C ARG A 134 -24.36 -10.63 -3.43
N THR A 135 -24.45 -11.25 -4.60
CA THR A 135 -25.10 -12.55 -4.79
C THR A 135 -24.37 -13.67 -4.03
N ARG A 136 -25.10 -14.73 -3.67
CA ARG A 136 -24.54 -15.88 -2.95
C ARG A 136 -23.35 -16.51 -3.70
N GLY A 137 -23.48 -16.65 -5.02
CA GLY A 137 -22.42 -17.20 -5.88
C GLY A 137 -21.19 -16.30 -5.95
N ALA A 138 -21.36 -14.99 -6.12
CA ALA A 138 -20.25 -14.05 -6.14
C ALA A 138 -19.52 -13.99 -4.79
N LYS A 139 -20.25 -14.01 -3.67
CA LYS A 139 -19.67 -14.08 -2.32
C LYS A 139 -18.85 -15.33 -2.09
N GLN A 140 -19.34 -16.49 -2.56
CA GLN A 140 -18.55 -17.73 -2.53
C GLN A 140 -17.31 -17.63 -3.41
N PHE A 141 -17.43 -17.11 -4.63
CA PHE A 141 -16.29 -16.91 -5.52
C PHE A 141 -15.24 -15.98 -4.91
N LEU A 142 -15.63 -14.86 -4.29
CA LEU A 142 -14.70 -13.94 -3.65
C LEU A 142 -14.00 -14.59 -2.45
N LEU A 143 -14.73 -15.36 -1.63
CA LEU A 143 -14.16 -16.04 -0.47
C LEU A 143 -13.14 -17.13 -0.87
N TRP A 144 -13.50 -17.99 -1.82
CA TRP A 144 -12.60 -19.05 -2.29
C TRP A 144 -11.47 -18.50 -3.16
N GLY A 145 -11.79 -17.60 -4.09
CA GLY A 145 -10.83 -17.00 -5.01
C GLY A 145 -9.74 -16.22 -4.29
N SER A 146 -10.09 -15.44 -3.27
CA SER A 146 -9.09 -14.72 -2.46
C SER A 146 -8.14 -15.67 -1.73
N ASN A 147 -8.65 -16.74 -1.09
CA ASN A 147 -7.81 -17.73 -0.44
C ASN A 147 -6.91 -18.47 -1.45
N ILE A 148 -7.44 -18.84 -2.62
CA ILE A 148 -6.66 -19.46 -3.69
C ILE A 148 -5.53 -18.53 -4.13
N VAL A 149 -5.83 -17.25 -4.39
CA VAL A 149 -4.81 -16.27 -4.82
C VAL A 149 -3.72 -16.11 -3.77
N ILE A 150 -4.09 -15.98 -2.49
CA ILE A 150 -3.13 -15.83 -1.39
C ILE A 150 -2.25 -17.07 -1.28
N LEU A 151 -2.84 -18.25 -1.12
CA LEU A 151 -2.09 -19.48 -0.87
C LEU A 151 -1.30 -19.95 -2.10
N PHE A 152 -1.89 -19.90 -3.29
CA PHE A 152 -1.20 -20.28 -4.52
C PHE A 152 -0.07 -19.32 -4.85
N GLY A 153 -0.29 -18.01 -4.75
CA GLY A 153 0.75 -17.02 -5.02
C GLY A 153 1.89 -17.10 -4.00
N THR A 154 1.58 -17.34 -2.73
CA THR A 154 2.59 -17.57 -1.69
C THR A 154 3.40 -18.83 -1.99
N GLY A 155 2.74 -19.96 -2.28
CA GLY A 155 3.42 -21.22 -2.60
C GLY A 155 4.26 -21.14 -3.88
N PHE A 156 3.74 -20.47 -4.92
CA PHE A 156 4.48 -20.22 -6.16
C PHE A 156 5.75 -19.42 -5.91
N LEU A 157 5.67 -18.30 -5.19
CA LEU A 157 6.85 -17.46 -4.91
C LEU A 157 7.88 -18.17 -4.02
N ILE A 158 7.43 -18.99 -3.06
CA ILE A 158 8.34 -19.81 -2.25
C ILE A 158 9.09 -20.83 -3.11
N GLY A 159 8.40 -21.47 -4.06
CA GLY A 159 8.98 -22.50 -4.93
C GLY A 159 9.86 -21.97 -6.06
N VAL A 160 9.62 -20.75 -6.53
CA VAL A 160 10.35 -20.15 -7.66
C VAL A 160 11.75 -19.66 -7.27
N GLY A 161 11.95 -19.14 -6.04
CA GLY A 161 13.24 -18.64 -5.59
C GLY A 161 13.79 -17.49 -6.46
N GLU A 162 15.11 -17.42 -6.66
CA GLU A 162 15.81 -16.36 -7.42
C GLU A 162 15.76 -16.53 -8.95
N ASN A 163 14.58 -16.82 -9.49
CA ASN A 163 14.37 -16.97 -10.93
C ASN A 163 13.74 -15.71 -11.53
N SER A 164 13.90 -15.47 -12.84
CA SER A 164 13.24 -14.41 -13.60
C SER A 164 11.71 -14.42 -13.46
N TRP A 165 11.12 -15.58 -13.16
CA TRP A 165 9.68 -15.72 -12.89
C TRP A 165 9.25 -15.04 -11.57
N ALA A 166 10.17 -14.65 -10.71
CA ALA A 166 9.89 -13.82 -9.54
C ALA A 166 9.22 -12.48 -9.89
N ALA A 167 9.38 -11.98 -11.13
CA ALA A 167 8.67 -10.80 -11.62
C ALA A 167 7.13 -10.96 -11.58
N TYR A 168 6.61 -12.20 -11.64
CA TYR A 168 5.18 -12.47 -11.50
C TYR A 168 4.64 -12.19 -10.08
N SER A 169 5.50 -11.92 -9.09
CA SER A 169 5.10 -11.40 -7.78
C SER A 169 4.26 -10.12 -7.90
N LEU A 170 4.52 -9.26 -8.89
CA LEU A 170 3.72 -8.06 -9.12
C LEU A 170 2.27 -8.39 -9.49
N ILE A 171 2.04 -9.45 -10.27
CA ILE A 171 0.69 -9.93 -10.60
C ILE A 171 0.00 -10.45 -9.34
N HIS A 172 0.72 -11.20 -8.51
CA HIS A 172 0.19 -11.69 -7.24
C HIS A 172 -0.24 -10.55 -6.32
N ILE A 173 0.60 -9.52 -6.16
CA ILE A 173 0.30 -8.31 -5.37
C ILE A 173 -0.92 -7.59 -5.95
N LEU A 174 -0.97 -7.40 -7.26
CA LEU A 174 -2.11 -6.78 -7.93
C LEU A 174 -3.41 -7.54 -7.65
N LEU A 175 -3.39 -8.88 -7.78
CA LEU A 175 -4.55 -9.71 -7.50
C LEU A 175 -4.98 -9.62 -6.04
N ILE A 176 -4.04 -9.57 -5.09
CA ILE A 176 -4.32 -9.32 -3.68
C ILE A 176 -5.09 -8.00 -3.52
N PHE A 177 -4.63 -6.90 -4.12
CA PHE A 177 -5.33 -5.61 -4.02
C PHE A 177 -6.73 -5.64 -4.69
N VAL A 178 -6.86 -6.32 -5.83
CA VAL A 178 -8.15 -6.49 -6.51
C VAL A 178 -9.13 -7.26 -5.62
N PHE A 179 -8.73 -8.41 -5.07
CA PHE A 179 -9.60 -9.20 -4.20
C PHE A 179 -9.93 -8.47 -2.90
N TRP A 180 -8.96 -7.75 -2.31
CA TRP A 180 -9.21 -6.90 -1.14
C TRP A 180 -10.31 -5.88 -1.42
N PHE A 181 -10.18 -5.15 -2.54
CA PHE A 181 -11.15 -4.13 -2.92
C PHE A 181 -12.53 -4.72 -3.22
N LEU A 182 -12.60 -5.82 -3.97
CA LEU A 182 -13.86 -6.49 -4.31
C LEU A 182 -14.57 -7.07 -3.07
N LEU A 183 -13.81 -7.65 -2.13
CA LEU A 183 -14.35 -8.13 -0.86
C LEU A 183 -14.99 -6.98 -0.07
N ARG A 184 -14.31 -5.84 0.05
CA ARG A 184 -14.84 -4.65 0.73
C ARG A 184 -16.14 -4.15 0.09
N ILE A 185 -16.19 -4.07 -1.25
CA ILE A 185 -17.40 -3.68 -1.97
C ILE A 185 -18.55 -4.67 -1.72
N SER A 186 -18.25 -5.97 -1.71
CA SER A 186 -19.25 -7.03 -1.47
C SER A 186 -19.92 -6.89 -0.10
N VAL A 187 -19.18 -6.44 0.92
CA VAL A 187 -19.68 -6.18 2.29
C VAL A 187 -20.06 -4.72 2.55
N ARG A 188 -20.18 -3.88 1.50
CA ARG A 188 -20.54 -2.45 1.60
C ARG A 188 -19.66 -1.63 2.54
N LEU A 189 -18.39 -2.02 2.68
CA LEU A 189 -17.43 -1.41 3.62
C LEU A 189 -17.90 -1.44 5.09
N ILE A 190 -18.93 -2.22 5.45
CA ILE A 190 -19.43 -2.34 6.83
C ILE A 190 -18.31 -2.79 7.76
N ALA A 191 -17.38 -3.62 7.26
CA ALA A 191 -16.20 -4.04 8.00
C ALA A 191 -15.37 -2.85 8.51
N ASP A 192 -15.21 -1.79 7.72
CA ASP A 192 -14.30 -0.65 7.99
C ASP A 192 -15.05 0.66 8.25
N ALA A 193 -16.36 0.58 8.46
CA ALA A 193 -17.21 1.73 8.70
C ALA A 193 -17.13 2.18 10.17
N PRO A 194 -17.13 3.50 10.44
CA PRO A 194 -17.19 4.03 11.80
C PRO A 194 -18.57 3.79 12.43
N ASP A 195 -18.63 3.80 13.76
CA ASP A 195 -19.82 3.41 14.53
C ASP A 195 -21.03 4.34 14.28
N ASP A 196 -20.79 5.61 13.97
CA ASP A 196 -21.82 6.61 13.68
C ASP A 196 -22.52 6.39 12.33
N ALA A 197 -21.87 5.70 11.40
CA ALA A 197 -22.39 5.40 10.06
C ALA A 197 -23.22 4.11 10.00
N LEU A 198 -23.28 3.36 11.10
CA LEU A 198 -23.91 2.05 11.17
C LEU A 198 -25.01 2.02 12.22
N ASP A 199 -26.09 1.34 11.90
CA ASP A 199 -27.15 0.95 12.81
C ASP A 199 -26.69 -0.17 13.77
N GLU A 200 -27.33 -0.28 14.95
CA GLU A 200 -26.89 -1.14 16.05
C GLU A 200 -26.71 -2.61 15.65
N MET A 201 -27.59 -3.12 14.77
CA MET A 201 -27.49 -4.49 14.26
C MET A 201 -26.26 -4.68 13.35
N MET A 202 -25.91 -3.70 12.52
CA MET A 202 -24.74 -3.75 11.66
C MET A 202 -23.45 -3.66 12.46
N VAL A 203 -23.42 -2.83 13.51
CA VAL A 203 -22.30 -2.77 14.47
C VAL A 203 -22.08 -4.13 15.15
N ALA A 204 -23.16 -4.77 15.63
CA ALA A 204 -23.06 -6.11 16.23
C ALA A 204 -22.55 -7.16 15.23
N GLN A 205 -22.98 -7.10 13.97
CA GLN A 205 -22.49 -7.99 12.91
C GLN A 205 -21.00 -7.76 12.62
N ARG A 206 -20.56 -6.50 12.50
CA ARG A 206 -19.16 -6.11 12.29
C ARG A 206 -18.26 -6.60 13.42
N ASN A 207 -18.66 -6.37 14.67
CA ASN A 207 -17.88 -6.80 15.84
C ASN A 207 -17.75 -8.33 15.89
N ARG A 208 -18.81 -9.06 15.52
CA ARG A 208 -18.75 -10.53 15.40
C ARG A 208 -17.82 -10.98 14.27
N SER A 209 -17.79 -10.29 13.12
CA SER A 209 -16.83 -10.60 12.07
C SER A 209 -15.40 -10.39 12.55
N TYR A 210 -15.09 -9.27 13.22
CA TYR A 210 -13.75 -9.00 13.77
C TYR A 210 -13.28 -10.07 14.76
N LEU A 211 -14.17 -10.54 15.64
CA LEU A 211 -13.84 -11.63 16.55
C LEU A 211 -13.44 -12.91 15.81
N VAL A 212 -14.18 -13.27 14.76
CA VAL A 212 -13.89 -14.45 13.93
C VAL A 212 -12.58 -14.25 13.16
N SER A 213 -12.37 -13.07 12.58
CA SER A 213 -11.15 -12.70 11.87
C SER A 213 -9.93 -12.77 12.77
N PHE A 214 -10.02 -12.26 14.00
CA PHE A 214 -8.95 -12.32 14.97
C PHE A 214 -8.60 -13.78 15.30
N ARG A 215 -9.59 -14.64 15.54
CA ARG A 215 -9.35 -16.07 15.80
C ARG A 215 -8.60 -16.76 14.66
N TRP A 216 -9.01 -16.50 13.41
CA TRP A 216 -8.33 -17.06 12.23
C TRP A 216 -6.93 -16.49 12.04
N PHE A 217 -6.74 -15.20 12.28
CA PHE A 217 -5.43 -14.56 12.19
C PHE A 217 -4.47 -15.09 13.26
N THR A 218 -4.95 -15.23 14.50
CA THR A 218 -4.20 -15.85 15.58
C THR A 218 -3.86 -17.30 15.26
N ALA A 219 -4.81 -18.08 14.71
CA ALA A 219 -4.54 -19.46 14.29
C ALA A 219 -3.46 -19.53 13.21
N LEU A 220 -3.49 -18.63 12.23
CA LEU A 220 -2.45 -18.51 11.20
C LEU A 220 -1.08 -18.18 11.81
N ALA A 221 -1.01 -17.18 12.70
CA ALA A 221 0.21 -16.80 13.39
C ALA A 221 0.77 -17.95 14.26
N PHE A 222 -0.10 -18.64 15.01
CA PHE A 222 0.28 -19.80 15.80
C PHE A 222 0.83 -20.92 14.94
N THR A 223 0.21 -21.17 13.78
CA THR A 223 0.68 -22.18 12.82
C THR A 223 2.09 -21.85 12.32
N ALA A 224 2.35 -20.59 11.98
CA ALA A 224 3.68 -20.17 11.51
C ALA A 224 4.76 -20.23 12.60
N ILE A 225 4.44 -19.79 13.83
CA ILE A 225 5.36 -19.90 14.98
C ILE A 225 5.64 -21.38 15.29
N THR A 226 4.61 -22.23 15.24
CA THR A 226 4.77 -23.67 15.45
C THR A 226 5.62 -24.29 14.35
N ALA A 227 5.43 -23.90 13.08
CA ALA A 227 6.26 -24.37 11.97
C ALA A 227 7.74 -23.97 12.14
N LEU A 228 8.01 -22.76 12.63
CA LEU A 228 9.36 -22.31 12.96
C LEU A 228 9.98 -23.12 14.10
N MET A 229 9.21 -23.42 15.15
CA MET A 229 9.66 -24.29 16.24
C MET A 229 9.97 -25.71 15.75
N VAL A 230 9.10 -26.25 14.88
CA VAL A 230 9.30 -27.56 14.26
C VAL A 230 10.58 -27.55 13.42
N TYR A 231 10.83 -26.51 12.63
CA TYR A 231 12.07 -26.35 11.86
C TYR A 231 13.32 -26.36 12.75
N ALA A 232 13.30 -25.65 13.89
CA ALA A 232 14.41 -25.66 14.84
C ALA A 232 14.68 -27.08 15.38
N ILE A 233 13.63 -27.79 15.82
CA ILE A 233 13.74 -29.17 16.33
C ILE A 233 14.32 -30.12 15.27
N PHE A 234 13.87 -30.01 14.01
CA PHE A 234 14.37 -30.85 12.93
C PHE A 234 15.82 -30.54 12.56
N THR A 235 16.23 -29.27 12.63
CA THR A 235 17.61 -28.85 12.40
C THR A 235 18.55 -29.44 13.45
N ASP A 236 18.13 -29.41 14.73
CA ASP A 236 18.90 -29.98 15.84
C ASP A 236 19.02 -31.50 15.80
N ALA A 237 18.06 -32.18 15.18
CA ALA A 237 18.13 -33.62 14.98
C ALA A 237 19.17 -34.04 13.91
N GLN A 238 19.71 -33.10 13.12
CA GLN A 238 20.70 -33.40 12.07
C GLN A 238 22.14 -33.42 12.62
N PRO A 239 23.02 -34.31 12.11
CA PRO A 239 24.44 -34.31 12.49
C PRO A 239 25.13 -33.00 12.07
N GLY A 240 25.62 -32.22 13.04
CA GLY A 240 26.32 -30.95 12.79
C GLY A 240 25.59 -29.69 13.27
N SER A 241 24.41 -29.81 13.89
CA SER A 241 23.80 -28.68 14.60
C SER A 241 24.58 -28.34 15.87
N ASP A 242 24.73 -27.04 16.14
CA ASP A 242 25.27 -26.53 17.39
C ASP A 242 24.18 -26.28 18.45
N GLY A 243 22.89 -26.37 18.10
CA GLY A 243 21.74 -26.14 18.98
C GLY A 243 21.49 -24.68 19.37
N PHE A 244 22.31 -23.75 18.88
CA PHE A 244 22.28 -22.35 19.29
C PHE A 244 22.06 -21.38 18.13
N ASN A 245 22.54 -21.70 16.92
CA ASN A 245 22.48 -20.80 15.77
C ASN A 245 21.66 -21.42 14.63
N TYR A 246 20.59 -20.73 14.23
CA TYR A 246 19.73 -21.13 13.12
C TYR A 246 19.81 -20.08 12.00
N VAL A 247 20.35 -20.48 10.85
CA VAL A 247 20.45 -19.61 9.66
C VAL A 247 19.36 -20.00 8.67
N ILE A 248 18.44 -19.07 8.39
CA ILE A 248 17.41 -19.23 7.37
C ILE A 248 17.74 -18.30 6.20
N GLU A 249 18.27 -18.87 5.13
CA GLU A 249 18.58 -18.14 3.90
C GLU A 249 17.31 -17.98 3.05
N LEU A 250 16.65 -16.82 3.18
CA LEU A 250 15.46 -16.50 2.39
C LEU A 250 15.83 -15.58 1.22
N THR A 251 15.39 -15.98 0.04
CA THR A 251 15.45 -15.16 -1.18
C THR A 251 14.43 -14.02 -1.10
N TRP A 252 14.65 -12.93 -1.86
CA TRP A 252 13.70 -11.81 -1.91
C TRP A 252 12.24 -12.24 -2.22
N PRO A 253 11.98 -13.15 -3.18
CA PRO A 253 10.62 -13.61 -3.46
C PRO A 253 9.99 -14.41 -2.31
N GLN A 254 10.78 -15.17 -1.55
CA GLN A 254 10.29 -15.90 -0.37
C GLN A 254 9.93 -14.94 0.76
N VAL A 255 10.73 -13.88 1.00
CA VAL A 255 10.41 -12.84 1.98
C VAL A 255 9.12 -12.10 1.58
N GLN A 256 8.99 -11.73 0.30
CA GLN A 256 7.77 -11.13 -0.26
C GLN A 256 6.54 -12.04 -0.08
N ALA A 257 6.68 -13.35 -0.34
CA ALA A 257 5.60 -14.31 -0.20
C ALA A 257 5.06 -14.36 1.23
N ILE A 258 5.96 -14.47 2.21
CA ILE A 258 5.60 -14.49 3.64
C ILE A 258 4.92 -13.16 4.02
N PHE A 259 5.53 -12.03 3.64
CA PHE A 259 4.97 -10.71 3.94
C PHE A 259 3.54 -10.57 3.40
N TRP A 260 3.34 -10.85 2.11
CA TRP A 260 2.03 -10.69 1.48
C TRP A 260 1.00 -11.71 1.94
N MET A 261 1.40 -12.91 2.34
CA MET A 261 0.51 -13.89 2.98
C MET A 261 -0.09 -13.30 4.27
N PHE A 262 0.75 -12.79 5.18
CA PHE A 262 0.27 -12.22 6.44
C PHE A 262 -0.47 -10.90 6.24
N ALA A 263 0.06 -10.01 5.41
CA ALA A 263 -0.57 -8.73 5.12
C ALA A 263 -1.96 -8.92 4.52
N SER A 264 -2.08 -9.80 3.51
CA SER A 264 -3.37 -10.07 2.85
C SER A 264 -4.42 -10.61 3.79
N TYR A 265 -4.09 -11.58 4.64
CA TYR A 265 -5.02 -12.05 5.65
C TYR A 265 -5.36 -10.97 6.68
N ALA A 266 -4.40 -10.14 7.11
CA ALA A 266 -4.66 -9.07 8.08
C ALA A 266 -5.76 -8.10 7.61
N PHE A 267 -5.74 -7.67 6.34
CA PHE A 267 -6.73 -6.73 5.83
C PHE A 267 -7.97 -7.37 5.19
N MET A 268 -7.91 -8.63 4.72
CA MET A 268 -9.07 -9.27 4.08
C MET A 268 -9.95 -10.07 5.05
N LEU A 269 -9.39 -10.59 6.15
CA LEU A 269 -10.12 -11.47 7.07
C LEU A 269 -11.41 -10.86 7.63
N PRO A 270 -11.52 -9.56 7.97
CA PRO A 270 -12.79 -8.95 8.39
C PRO A 270 -13.92 -9.15 7.36
N SER A 271 -13.65 -8.81 6.10
CA SER A 271 -14.60 -8.95 4.99
C SER A 271 -14.90 -10.43 4.69
N MET A 272 -13.88 -11.29 4.68
CA MET A 272 -14.08 -12.74 4.49
C MET A 272 -14.93 -13.36 5.60
N ALA A 273 -14.68 -13.00 6.86
CA ALA A 273 -15.43 -13.49 7.99
C ALA A 273 -16.89 -13.05 7.94
N MET A 274 -17.15 -11.79 7.58
CA MET A 274 -18.52 -11.28 7.40
C MET A 274 -19.27 -12.07 6.32
N ILE A 275 -18.66 -12.28 5.15
CA ILE A 275 -19.23 -13.11 4.09
C ILE A 275 -19.50 -14.54 4.58
N SER A 276 -18.56 -15.14 5.31
CA SER A 276 -18.72 -16.51 5.82
C SER A 276 -19.92 -16.64 6.79
N LEU A 277 -20.12 -15.65 7.67
CA LEU A 277 -21.23 -15.61 8.61
C LEU A 277 -22.56 -15.47 7.88
N GLU A 278 -22.63 -14.62 6.87
CA GLU A 278 -23.83 -14.44 6.03
C GLU A 278 -24.18 -15.72 5.25
N LEU A 279 -23.18 -16.36 4.63
CA LEU A 279 -23.39 -17.60 3.87
C LEU A 279 -23.87 -18.74 4.78
N ASN A 280 -23.38 -18.80 6.02
CA ASN A 280 -23.81 -19.81 7.00
C ASN A 280 -25.23 -19.54 7.50
N ARG A 281 -25.62 -18.27 7.74
CA ARG A 281 -27.01 -17.91 8.06
C ARG A 281 -27.96 -18.30 6.94
N ALA A 282 -27.61 -18.00 5.69
CA ALA A 282 -28.42 -18.33 4.52
C ALA A 282 -28.57 -19.84 4.29
N LYS A 283 -27.61 -20.67 4.76
CA LYS A 283 -27.73 -22.13 4.76
C LYS A 283 -28.63 -22.66 5.88
N ALA A 284 -28.73 -21.96 7.01
CA ALA A 284 -29.55 -22.39 8.13
C ALA A 284 -31.04 -22.03 7.95
N SER A 285 -31.34 -21.06 7.09
CA SER A 285 -32.69 -20.55 6.83
C SER A 285 -33.40 -21.18 5.62
N GLY A 286 -32.74 -22.06 4.86
CA GLY A 286 -33.29 -22.71 3.67
C GLY A 286 -33.02 -24.20 3.70
#